data_AF-A0A1W5CRT0-F1
#
_entry.id   AF-A0A1W5CRT0-F1
#
_cell.length_a   1.000
_cell.length_b   1.000
_cell.length_c   1.000
_cell.angle_alpha   90.00
_cell.angle_beta   90.00
_cell.angle_gamma   90.00
#
_symmetry.space_group_name_H-M   'P 1'
#
loop_
_entity.id
_entity.type
_entity.pdbx_description
1 polymer ?
#
loop_
_entity_poly.entity_id
_entity_poly.type
_entity_poly.pdbx_seq_one_letter_code
_entity_poly.pdbx_strand_id
1 'polypeptide(L)'
;MIIHRGIIALHHDVMPSYNRSSNGTWKEVVLPKGANIVTSKWVFKPKLQTDGKLDKLKARIVTRGFSQMHGINYEDTFAPTIKYDTLRAFLAIVAMEDLECHQVDMNNAFIKSFLKEEIYMAAPPGVKVAPG
;
A
#
# COMPACT_ATOMS: atom_id res chain seq x y z
N MET A 1 1.39 0.13 5.67
CA MET A 1 0.57 -0.79 4.84
C MET A 1 0.66 -0.25 3.44
N ILE A 2 1.61 -0.80 2.67
CA ILE A 2 2.07 -0.25 1.40
C ILE A 2 1.38 -1.03 0.28
N ILE A 3 0.55 -0.33 -0.48
CA ILE A 3 -0.12 -0.80 -1.69
C ILE A 3 0.11 0.32 -2.70
N HIS A 4 1.23 0.23 -3.42
CA HIS A 4 1.64 1.19 -4.45
C HIS A 4 1.11 0.73 -5.82
N ARG A 5 1.01 1.67 -6.77
CA ARG A 5 0.54 1.37 -8.13
C ARG A 5 1.51 0.43 -8.84
N GLY A 6 1.10 -0.83 -9.04
CA GLY A 6 1.96 -1.89 -9.59
C GLY A 6 1.65 -3.32 -9.07
N ILE A 7 0.72 -3.47 -8.12
CA ILE A 7 0.23 -4.79 -7.72
C ILE A 7 -0.69 -5.37 -8.79
N ILE A 8 -0.56 -6.66 -9.04
CA ILE A 8 -1.33 -7.42 -10.03
C ILE A 8 -2.05 -8.56 -9.32
N ALA A 9 -3.36 -8.67 -9.48
CA ALA A 9 -4.20 -9.71 -8.88
C ALA A 9 -4.71 -10.70 -9.94
N LEU A 10 -5.46 -11.70 -9.48
CA LEU A 10 -6.04 -12.78 -10.28
C LEU A 10 -7.56 -12.87 -9.93
N HIS A 11 -8.42 -12.94 -10.95
CA HIS A 11 -9.86 -12.60 -11.03
C HIS A 11 -10.86 -13.57 -10.34
N HIS A 12 -12.05 -13.25 -9.78
CA HIS A 12 -12.84 -12.04 -9.40
C HIS A 12 -14.27 -12.58 -9.03
N ASP A 13 -15.12 -12.12 -8.08
CA ASP A 13 -15.08 -11.09 -7.02
C ASP A 13 -15.77 -11.56 -5.69
N VAL A 14 -16.93 -11.10 -5.15
CA VAL A 14 -18.03 -10.14 -5.50
C VAL A 14 -18.33 -9.19 -4.33
N MET A 15 -18.21 -7.84 -4.46
CA MET A 15 -18.72 -6.83 -3.49
C MET A 15 -19.07 -5.44 -4.12
N PRO A 16 -20.28 -4.84 -3.90
CA PRO A 16 -20.75 -3.72 -4.73
C PRO A 16 -20.33 -2.29 -4.33
N SER A 17 -19.74 -2.06 -3.15
CA SER A 17 -19.71 -0.73 -2.51
C SER A 17 -18.35 -0.02 -2.46
N TYR A 18 -17.35 -0.50 -3.20
CA TYR A 18 -16.05 0.18 -3.34
C TYR A 18 -15.65 0.24 -4.82
N ASN A 19 -15.37 1.45 -5.32
CA ASN A 19 -14.95 1.64 -6.71
C ASN A 19 -13.53 1.09 -6.90
N ARG A 20 -13.44 -0.13 -7.41
CA ARG A 20 -12.20 -0.92 -7.43
C ARG A 20 -11.18 -0.50 -8.47
N SER A 21 -11.65 0.09 -9.57
CA SER A 21 -10.82 0.35 -10.75
C SER A 21 -10.48 1.82 -10.96
N SER A 22 -11.29 2.77 -10.45
CA SER A 22 -11.07 4.22 -10.64
C SER A 22 -9.69 4.72 -10.21
N ASN A 23 -9.11 4.07 -9.21
CA ASN A 23 -7.85 4.52 -8.59
C ASN A 23 -6.61 3.97 -9.32
N GLY A 24 -6.78 3.05 -10.28
CA GLY A 24 -5.69 2.47 -11.08
C GLY A 24 -4.56 1.87 -10.24
N THR A 25 -4.88 1.28 -9.09
CA THR A 25 -3.88 0.78 -8.13
C THR A 25 -3.43 -0.64 -8.43
N TRP A 26 -4.27 -1.42 -9.12
CA TRP A 26 -4.03 -2.81 -9.47
C TRP A 26 -4.75 -3.18 -10.78
N LYS A 27 -4.30 -4.26 -11.42
CA LYS A 27 -4.90 -4.89 -12.61
C LYS A 27 -5.08 -6.39 -12.39
N GLU A 28 -5.99 -7.03 -13.13
CA GLU A 28 -6.14 -8.49 -13.14
C GLU A 28 -5.52 -9.11 -14.39
N VAL A 29 -4.89 -10.28 -14.24
CA VAL A 29 -4.22 -11.01 -15.34
C VAL A 29 -4.31 -12.54 -15.15
N VAL A 30 -3.83 -13.28 -16.14
CA VAL A 30 -3.34 -14.66 -15.95
C VAL A 30 -1.87 -14.62 -15.52
N LEU A 31 -1.48 -15.44 -14.54
CA LEU A 31 -0.11 -15.45 -14.00
C LEU A 31 0.93 -15.80 -15.07
N PRO A 32 1.97 -14.96 -15.30
CA PRO A 32 3.06 -15.30 -16.21
C PRO A 32 3.88 -16.51 -15.71
N LYS A 33 4.31 -17.36 -16.63
CA LYS A 33 5.09 -18.57 -16.32
C LYS A 33 6.41 -18.21 -15.62
N GLY A 34 6.53 -18.56 -14.33
CA GLY A 34 7.70 -18.26 -13.51
C GLY A 34 7.61 -16.98 -12.67
N ALA A 35 6.50 -16.23 -12.73
CA ALA A 35 6.30 -15.07 -11.86
C ALA A 35 6.13 -15.48 -10.37
N ASN A 36 6.80 -14.76 -9.47
CA ASN A 36 6.72 -14.99 -8.03
C ASN A 36 5.41 -14.42 -7.45
N ILE A 37 4.65 -15.23 -6.71
CA ILE A 37 3.33 -14.84 -6.16
C ILE A 37 3.46 -14.46 -4.68
N VAL A 38 3.24 -13.18 -4.38
CA VAL A 38 3.13 -12.72 -3.00
C VAL A 38 1.76 -13.14 -2.45
N THR A 39 1.76 -14.02 -1.45
CA THR A 39 0.51 -14.42 -0.77
C THR A 39 -0.03 -13.29 0.11
N SER A 40 -1.33 -13.25 0.35
CA SER A 40 -1.97 -12.17 1.14
C SER A 40 -2.75 -12.72 2.34
N LYS A 41 -3.19 -11.85 3.25
CA LYS A 41 -4.16 -12.17 4.31
C LYS A 41 -4.98 -10.95 4.72
N TRP A 42 -6.16 -11.21 5.27
CA TRP A 42 -6.91 -10.22 6.02
C TRP A 42 -6.30 -10.01 7.41
N VAL A 43 -6.31 -8.76 7.86
CA VAL A 43 -6.04 -8.35 9.24
C VAL A 43 -7.17 -7.43 9.68
N PHE A 44 -7.96 -7.88 10.66
CA PHE A 44 -9.03 -7.09 11.25
C PHE A 44 -8.52 -6.42 12.53
N LYS A 45 -8.70 -5.10 12.66
CA LYS A 45 -8.51 -4.39 13.93
C LYS A 45 -9.85 -3.83 14.41
N PRO A 46 -10.35 -4.16 15.62
CA PRO A 46 -11.52 -3.49 16.17
C PRO A 46 -11.23 -1.99 16.34
N LYS A 47 -12.17 -1.15 15.89
CA LYS A 47 -12.34 0.20 16.39
C LYS A 47 -13.41 0.11 17.49
N LEU A 48 -13.12 0.68 18.64
CA LEU A 48 -14.09 0.85 19.71
C LEU A 48 -14.74 2.24 19.64
N GLN A 49 -15.89 2.38 20.31
CA GLN A 49 -16.51 3.65 20.66
C GLN A 49 -15.92 4.15 21.99
N THR A 50 -16.26 5.39 22.39
CA THR A 50 -15.72 6.02 23.60
C THR A 50 -16.13 5.32 24.90
N ASP A 51 -17.21 4.53 24.85
CA ASP A 51 -17.71 3.69 25.95
C ASP A 51 -17.11 2.27 25.95
N GLY A 52 -16.15 1.99 25.06
CA GLY A 52 -15.50 0.68 24.91
C GLY A 52 -16.26 -0.33 24.06
N LYS A 53 -17.49 -0.06 23.58
CA LYS A 53 -18.22 -0.99 22.70
C LYS A 53 -17.59 -1.08 21.31
N LEU A 54 -17.84 -2.17 20.58
CA LEU A 54 -17.32 -2.36 19.22
C LEU A 54 -18.06 -1.45 18.21
N ASP A 55 -17.34 -0.48 17.65
CA ASP A 55 -17.84 0.41 16.57
C ASP A 55 -17.88 -0.33 15.23
N LYS A 56 -16.75 -0.96 14.87
CA LYS A 56 -16.57 -1.74 13.63
C LYS A 56 -15.21 -2.44 13.59
N LEU A 57 -15.14 -3.55 12.86
CA LEU A 57 -13.88 -4.17 12.48
C LEU A 57 -13.29 -3.45 11.27
N LYS A 58 -12.17 -2.74 11.43
CA LYS A 58 -11.39 -2.22 10.29
C LYS A 58 -10.61 -3.37 9.66
N ALA A 59 -11.14 -3.90 8.55
CA ALA A 59 -10.45 -4.86 7.70
C ALA A 59 -9.27 -4.21 6.97
N ARG A 60 -8.21 -4.99 6.72
CA ARG A 60 -7.03 -4.61 5.93
C ARG A 60 -6.52 -5.83 5.16
N ILE A 61 -6.21 -5.67 3.88
CA ILE A 61 -5.42 -6.65 3.12
C ILE A 61 -3.96 -6.40 3.42
N VAL A 62 -3.19 -7.46 3.71
CA VAL A 62 -1.76 -7.39 3.99
C VAL A 62 -1.03 -8.44 3.15
N THR A 63 -0.08 -7.99 2.33
CA THR A 63 0.87 -8.82 1.59
C THR A 63 1.84 -9.53 2.55
N ARG A 64 2.22 -10.76 2.21
CA ARG A 64 3.16 -11.59 2.97
C ARG A 64 4.54 -11.55 2.28
N GLY A 65 5.25 -10.45 2.50
CA GLY A 65 6.53 -10.14 1.84
C GLY A 65 7.68 -11.13 2.08
N PHE A 66 7.52 -12.16 2.92
CA PHE A 66 8.53 -13.23 3.10
C PHE A 66 8.84 -14.02 1.81
N SER A 67 8.01 -13.88 0.79
CA SER A 67 8.19 -14.49 -0.53
C SER A 67 9.08 -13.66 -1.46
N GLN A 68 9.36 -12.39 -1.15
CA GLN A 68 10.12 -11.48 -2.01
C GLN A 68 11.63 -11.59 -1.75
N MET A 69 12.42 -11.84 -2.79
CA MET A 69 13.88 -11.86 -2.71
C MET A 69 14.47 -10.51 -3.14
N HIS A 70 15.43 -9.99 -2.36
CA HIS A 70 16.22 -8.82 -2.73
C HIS A 70 17.01 -9.08 -4.02
N GLY A 71 17.11 -8.08 -4.90
CA GLY A 71 17.75 -8.21 -6.22
C GLY A 71 16.93 -8.99 -7.27
N ILE A 72 15.74 -9.49 -6.91
CA ILE A 72 14.84 -10.23 -7.82
C ILE A 72 13.41 -9.67 -7.79
N ASN A 73 12.92 -9.24 -6.61
CA ASN A 73 11.56 -8.73 -6.41
C ASN A 73 11.49 -7.36 -5.73
N TYR A 74 12.63 -6.79 -5.37
CA TYR A 74 12.85 -5.38 -5.00
C TYR A 74 14.35 -5.10 -5.03
N GLU A 75 14.73 -3.89 -5.42
CA GLU A 75 16.10 -3.39 -5.26
C GLU A 75 16.24 -2.73 -3.87
N ASP A 76 15.42 -1.73 -3.56
CA ASP A 76 15.48 -0.97 -2.31
C ASP A 76 14.36 -1.33 -1.29
N THR A 77 14.61 -1.04 -0.01
CA THR A 77 13.61 -1.15 1.08
C THR A 77 13.38 0.16 1.83
N PHE A 78 14.01 1.26 1.41
CA PHE A 78 14.00 2.52 2.13
C PHE A 78 12.71 3.32 1.89
N ALA A 79 11.89 3.48 2.93
CA ALA A 79 10.88 4.53 2.96
C ALA A 79 11.59 5.89 3.16
N PRO A 80 11.41 6.89 2.26
CA PRO A 80 12.12 8.17 2.33
C PRO A 80 11.68 8.97 3.56
N THR A 81 12.43 8.81 4.65
CA THR A 81 12.15 9.38 5.96
C THR A 81 13.18 10.46 6.27
N ILE A 82 12.77 11.73 6.21
CA ILE A 82 13.65 12.87 6.53
C ILE A 82 14.09 12.77 8.00
N LYS A 83 15.39 12.87 8.25
CA LYS A 83 15.94 12.96 9.61
C LYS A 83 15.59 14.32 10.22
N TYR A 84 15.25 14.34 11.51
CA TYR A 84 14.91 15.60 12.21
C TYR A 84 16.00 16.66 12.12
N ASP A 85 17.28 16.28 12.05
CA ASP A 85 18.38 17.24 11.96
C ASP A 85 18.47 17.90 10.58
N THR A 86 18.15 17.15 9.51
CA THR A 86 17.97 17.70 8.16
C THR A 86 16.76 18.64 8.10
N LEU A 87 15.65 18.28 8.75
CA LEU A 87 14.47 19.15 8.85
C LEU A 87 14.76 20.44 9.64
N ARG A 88 15.50 20.35 10.74
CA ARG A 88 15.96 21.52 11.53
C ARG A 88 16.87 22.42 10.72
N ALA A 89 17.84 21.87 9.99
CA ALA A 89 18.73 22.63 9.12
C ALA A 89 17.97 23.35 8.00
N PHE A 90 17.01 22.66 7.36
CA PHE A 90 16.12 23.27 6.37
C PHE A 90 15.31 24.43 6.96
N LEU A 91 14.64 24.21 8.10
CA LEU A 91 13.83 25.26 8.77
C LEU A 91 14.70 26.43 9.27
N ALA A 92 15.96 26.19 9.65
CA ALA A 92 16.89 27.24 10.01
C ALA A 92 17.26 28.12 8.80
N ILE A 93 17.52 27.53 7.62
CA ILE A 93 17.77 28.27 6.38
C ILE A 93 16.53 29.10 6.00
N VAL A 94 15.34 28.49 6.01
CA VAL A 94 14.07 29.18 5.77
C VAL A 94 13.89 30.41 6.69
N ALA A 95 14.26 30.29 7.97
CA ALA A 95 14.16 31.38 8.94
C ALA A 95 15.29 32.44 8.86
N MET A 96 16.45 32.11 8.29
CA MET A 96 17.53 33.09 8.04
C MET A 96 17.26 33.94 6.80
N GLU A 97 16.67 33.33 5.76
CA GLU A 97 16.39 33.95 4.47
C GLU A 97 14.97 34.57 4.38
N ASP A 98 14.24 34.62 5.51
CA ASP A 98 12.86 35.12 5.66
C ASP A 98 11.85 34.54 4.63
N LEU A 99 11.90 33.22 4.43
CA LEU A 99 11.12 32.52 3.40
C LEU A 99 9.82 31.93 3.95
N GLU A 100 8.73 32.03 3.16
CA GLU A 100 7.49 31.32 3.46
C GLU A 100 7.64 29.81 3.24
N CYS A 101 7.22 29.01 4.23
CA CYS A 101 7.26 27.55 4.17
C CYS A 101 5.87 26.93 4.37
N HIS A 102 5.37 26.22 3.35
CA HIS A 102 4.08 25.54 3.41
C HIS A 102 4.26 24.01 3.52
N GLN A 103 3.59 23.40 4.50
CA GLN A 103 3.50 21.94 4.64
C GLN A 103 2.17 21.43 4.06
N VAL A 104 2.23 20.38 3.25
CA VAL A 104 1.03 19.70 2.72
C VAL A 104 1.00 18.25 3.21
N ASP A 105 0.06 17.91 4.08
CA ASP A 105 -0.21 16.51 4.43
C ASP A 105 -1.01 15.82 3.32
N MET A 106 -0.32 15.03 2.51
CA MET A 106 -0.95 14.27 1.43
C MET A 106 -1.67 13.03 1.97
N ASN A 107 -2.96 13.19 2.23
CA ASN A 107 -3.90 12.09 2.41
C ASN A 107 -3.68 10.98 1.35
N ASN A 108 -3.21 9.81 1.82
CA ASN A 108 -2.83 8.65 1.01
C ASN A 108 -1.62 8.86 0.06
N ALA A 109 -0.59 9.60 0.46
CA ALA A 109 0.68 9.72 -0.28
C ALA A 109 1.20 8.36 -0.79
N PHE A 110 1.21 7.35 0.08
CA PHE A 110 1.57 5.95 -0.18
C PHE A 110 0.66 5.19 -1.18
N ILE A 111 -0.37 5.79 -1.76
CA ILE A 111 -1.21 5.17 -2.80
C ILE A 111 -0.95 5.82 -4.17
N LYS A 112 -0.35 7.02 -4.18
CA LYS A 112 -0.02 7.77 -5.40
C LYS A 112 1.39 7.51 -5.94
N SER A 113 2.29 6.96 -5.12
CA SER A 113 3.61 6.50 -5.57
C SER A 113 3.46 5.38 -6.62
N PHE A 114 4.16 5.54 -7.74
CA PHE A 114 4.40 4.47 -8.70
C PHE A 114 5.37 3.46 -8.09
N LEU A 115 5.13 2.17 -8.32
CA LEU A 115 6.09 1.11 -8.05
C LEU A 115 6.94 0.89 -9.31
N LYS A 116 8.24 0.61 -9.15
CA LYS A 116 9.15 0.32 -10.27
C LYS A 116 8.98 -1.13 -10.74
N GLU A 117 8.65 -2.02 -9.81
CA GLU A 117 8.49 -3.45 -9.96
C GLU A 117 7.02 -3.85 -10.15
N GLU A 118 6.74 -4.86 -10.97
CA GLU A 118 5.43 -5.52 -10.97
C GLU A 118 5.36 -6.58 -9.86
N ILE A 119 4.36 -6.50 -8.97
CA ILE A 119 4.17 -7.49 -7.89
C ILE A 119 2.89 -8.28 -8.13
N TYR A 120 3.04 -9.57 -8.43
CA TYR A 120 1.94 -10.52 -8.57
C TYR A 120 1.48 -10.97 -7.17
N MET A 121 0.19 -10.83 -6.87
CA MET A 121 -0.39 -11.09 -5.55
C MET A 121 -1.57 -12.07 -5.63
N ALA A 122 -1.54 -13.11 -4.79
CA ALA A 122 -2.68 -14.01 -4.64
C ALA A 122 -3.86 -13.30 -3.97
N ALA A 123 -5.08 -13.54 -4.47
CA ALA A 123 -6.31 -13.03 -3.87
C ALA A 123 -6.43 -13.46 -2.38
N PRO A 124 -6.87 -12.56 -1.48
CA PRO A 124 -6.93 -12.88 -0.06
C PRO A 124 -8.05 -13.87 0.27
N PRO A 125 -7.90 -14.70 1.33
CA PRO A 125 -8.88 -15.72 1.68
C PRO A 125 -10.31 -15.17 1.78
N GLY A 126 -11.28 -15.90 1.20
CA GLY A 126 -12.69 -15.49 1.15
C GLY A 126 -13.07 -14.64 -0.06
N VAL A 127 -12.12 -14.12 -0.84
CA VAL A 127 -12.39 -13.64 -2.21
C VAL A 127 -12.56 -14.87 -3.11
N LYS A 128 -13.59 -14.88 -3.96
CA LYS A 128 -13.78 -15.96 -4.92
C LYS A 128 -12.95 -15.66 -6.18
N VAL A 129 -11.98 -16.53 -6.44
CA VAL A 129 -11.27 -16.58 -7.72
C VAL A 129 -12.10 -17.46 -8.66
N ALA A 130 -12.32 -17.01 -9.89
CA ALA A 130 -13.04 -17.80 -10.88
C ALA A 130 -12.12 -18.90 -11.45
N PRO A 131 -12.62 -20.11 -11.73
CA PRO A 131 -11.86 -21.08 -12.50
C PRO A 131 -11.68 -20.58 -13.94
N GLY A 132 -10.48 -20.79 -14.48
CA GLY A 132 -10.14 -20.66 -15.90
C GLY A 132 -9.68 -22.00 -16.46
#